data_AF-A0A8J5RWI8-F1
#
_entry.id   AF-A0A8J5RWI8-F1
#
_cell.length_a   1.000
_cell.length_b   1.000
_cell.length_c   1.000
_cell.angle_alpha   90.00
_cell.angle_beta   90.00
_cell.angle_gamma   90.00
#
_symmetry.space_group_name_H-M   'P 1'
#
loop_
_entity.id
_entity.type
_entity.pdbx_description
1 polymer ?
#
loop_
_entity_poly.entity_id
_entity_poly.type
_entity_poly.pdbx_seq_one_letter_code
_entity_poly.pdbx_strand_id
1 'polypeptide(L)'
;MAILLFLQLLLLRALVTEGASSFSFSNGCQYPVWVGALHGATSPPLARSGFYLAPSGTFNLAAPSSGSWSGTFWARTGCSVDSSTGRFTCATADCGSGDVSCDGRGPSPPVTLVEVTLAGPGSGGRDFYDVSLVDGFNVPVRISPSGGSGGDCRSAACAGDVNGVCPADLRVVAASGVVACRSACNAYRSARYCCTGEYGSPAACGPTSYSQVFKSACPAAYSYAYDDASSTFTCVGASSYDVTFCPRA
;
A
#
# COMPACT_ATOMS: atom_id res chain seq x y z
N MET A 1 -29.23 -44.12 22.92
CA MET A 1 -28.34 -43.93 21.74
C MET A 1 -28.56 -42.60 21.03
N ALA A 2 -29.79 -42.08 20.91
CA ALA A 2 -30.07 -40.80 20.24
C ALA A 2 -29.54 -39.53 20.98
N ILE A 3 -29.39 -39.58 22.31
CA ILE A 3 -28.91 -38.44 23.11
C ILE A 3 -27.39 -38.20 22.93
N LEU A 4 -26.61 -39.25 22.68
CA LEU A 4 -25.17 -39.12 22.40
C LEU A 4 -24.88 -38.50 21.02
N LEU A 5 -25.75 -38.71 20.02
CA LEU A 5 -25.64 -38.08 18.70
C LEU A 5 -25.91 -36.57 18.73
N PHE A 6 -26.79 -36.10 19.64
CA PHE A 6 -27.06 -34.67 19.79
C PHE A 6 -25.91 -33.90 20.46
N LEU A 7 -25.19 -34.53 21.42
CA LEU A 7 -23.99 -33.95 22.01
C LEU A 7 -22.82 -33.88 21.02
N GLN A 8 -22.72 -34.82 20.07
CA GLN A 8 -21.72 -34.75 18.98
C GLN A 8 -22.05 -33.68 17.92
N LEU A 9 -23.34 -33.37 17.68
CA LEU A 9 -23.72 -32.25 16.80
C LEU A 9 -23.52 -30.86 17.44
N LEU A 10 -23.55 -30.76 18.77
CA LEU A 10 -23.29 -29.50 19.49
C LEU A 10 -21.79 -29.17 19.64
N LEU A 11 -20.90 -30.17 19.46
CA LEU A 11 -19.45 -30.00 19.43
C LEU A 11 -18.89 -29.69 18.03
N LEU A 12 -19.74 -29.64 17.00
CA LEU A 12 -19.37 -29.22 15.64
C LEU A 12 -19.99 -27.88 15.23
N ARG A 13 -20.23 -26.98 16.20
CA ARG A 13 -20.06 -25.56 15.88
C ARG A 13 -18.57 -25.37 15.76
N ALA A 14 -18.05 -25.59 14.55
CA ALA A 14 -16.78 -25.01 14.17
C ALA A 14 -16.83 -23.57 14.68
N LEU A 15 -15.90 -23.22 15.57
CA LEU A 15 -15.51 -21.82 15.66
C LEU A 15 -15.12 -21.49 14.23
N VAL A 16 -16.04 -20.88 13.48
CA VAL A 16 -15.62 -19.94 12.45
C VAL A 16 -14.94 -18.87 13.28
N THR A 17 -13.67 -19.09 13.57
CA THR A 17 -12.77 -17.97 13.80
C THR A 17 -12.87 -17.23 12.48
N GLU A 18 -13.73 -16.21 12.42
CA GLU A 18 -13.47 -15.10 11.52
C GLU A 18 -12.07 -14.65 11.94
N GLY A 19 -11.07 -15.18 11.23
CA GLY A 19 -9.70 -14.81 11.48
C GLY A 19 -9.67 -13.30 11.30
N ALA A 20 -9.29 -12.57 12.34
CA ALA A 20 -9.11 -11.14 12.23
C ALA A 20 -8.23 -10.88 11.00
N SER A 21 -8.66 -9.95 10.14
CA SER A 21 -7.92 -9.60 8.94
C SER A 21 -6.46 -9.27 9.31
N SER A 22 -5.54 -9.65 8.45
CA SER A 22 -4.12 -9.37 8.67
C SER A 22 -3.46 -8.89 7.39
N PHE A 23 -2.33 -8.20 7.55
CA PHE A 23 -1.48 -7.75 6.47
C PHE A 23 -0.19 -8.57 6.51
N SER A 24 0.05 -9.32 5.44
CA SER A 24 1.24 -10.17 5.28
C SER A 24 2.20 -9.47 4.33
N PHE A 25 3.37 -9.12 4.82
CA PHE A 25 4.40 -8.41 4.06
C PHE A 25 5.48 -9.38 3.61
N SER A 26 5.92 -9.24 2.37
CA SER A 26 7.04 -10.00 1.80
C SER A 26 7.95 -9.08 1.00
N ASN A 27 9.27 -9.27 1.16
CA ASN A 27 10.27 -8.53 0.39
C ASN A 27 10.87 -9.43 -0.71
N GLY A 28 10.39 -9.27 -1.94
CA GLY A 28 10.97 -9.89 -3.13
C GLY A 28 12.17 -9.13 -3.70
N CYS A 29 12.52 -7.96 -3.15
CA CYS A 29 13.65 -7.17 -3.61
C CYS A 29 14.97 -7.84 -3.22
N GLN A 30 16.03 -7.58 -4.00
CA GLN A 30 17.39 -8.04 -3.67
C GLN A 30 18.09 -7.18 -2.59
N TYR A 31 17.39 -6.20 -2.05
CA TYR A 31 17.84 -5.26 -1.04
C TYR A 31 16.82 -5.16 0.10
N PRO A 32 17.25 -4.76 1.31
CA PRO A 32 16.31 -4.56 2.41
C PRO A 32 15.39 -3.37 2.16
N VAL A 33 14.18 -3.45 2.71
CA VAL A 33 13.23 -2.34 2.78
C VAL A 33 12.82 -2.09 4.22
N TRP A 34 12.45 -0.84 4.53
CA TRP A 34 11.84 -0.48 5.80
C TRP A 34 10.41 -0.06 5.55
N VAL A 35 9.48 -0.95 5.89
CA VAL A 35 8.05 -0.70 5.70
C VAL A 35 7.61 0.40 6.65
N GLY A 36 6.77 1.31 6.16
CA GLY A 36 6.02 2.27 6.96
C GLY A 36 4.52 1.97 6.87
N ALA A 37 3.78 2.31 7.92
CA ALA A 37 2.34 2.19 7.99
C ALA A 37 1.74 3.46 8.62
N LEU A 38 0.71 3.99 7.98
CA LEU A 38 -0.04 5.15 8.45
C LEU A 38 -1.52 4.80 8.45
N HIS A 39 -2.19 5.02 9.58
CA HIS A 39 -3.63 4.86 9.70
C HIS A 39 -4.36 6.11 9.18
N GLY A 40 -5.58 5.91 8.68
CA GLY A 40 -6.48 7.00 8.34
C GLY A 40 -6.97 7.75 9.59
N ALA A 41 -7.56 8.93 9.39
CA ALA A 41 -7.94 9.84 10.47
C ALA A 41 -8.89 9.23 11.51
N THR A 42 -9.73 8.27 11.11
CA THR A 42 -10.71 7.60 11.98
C THR A 42 -10.28 6.19 12.42
N SER A 43 -9.10 5.75 11.99
CA SER A 43 -8.59 4.41 12.24
C SER A 43 -7.59 4.43 13.40
N PRO A 44 -7.56 3.38 14.26
CA PRO A 44 -6.54 3.30 15.31
C PRO A 44 -5.15 3.01 14.71
N PRO A 45 -4.06 3.37 15.42
CA PRO A 45 -2.73 2.96 15.04
C PRO A 45 -2.59 1.43 15.10
N LEU A 46 -1.80 0.87 14.18
CA LEU A 46 -1.40 -0.53 14.22
C LEU A 46 -0.30 -0.76 15.26
N ALA A 47 -0.09 -2.01 15.66
CA ALA A 47 0.94 -2.38 16.65
C ALA A 47 2.37 -1.99 16.23
N ARG A 48 2.61 -1.79 14.93
CA ARG A 48 3.85 -1.22 14.39
C ARG A 48 3.51 -0.24 13.27
N SER A 49 4.12 0.94 13.31
CA SER A 49 4.06 1.94 12.23
C SER A 49 5.30 1.93 11.33
N GLY A 50 6.33 1.14 11.69
CA GLY A 50 7.44 0.85 10.81
C GLY A 50 8.29 -0.33 11.26
N PHE A 51 8.90 -1.03 10.31
CA PHE A 51 9.69 -2.25 10.56
C PHE A 51 10.64 -2.56 9.40
N TYR A 52 11.73 -3.27 9.72
CA TYR A 52 12.72 -3.75 8.74
C TYR A 52 12.27 -5.06 8.10
N LEU A 53 12.53 -5.22 6.79
CA LEU A 53 12.29 -6.45 6.05
C LEU A 53 13.51 -6.77 5.17
N ALA A 54 14.26 -7.80 5.56
CA ALA A 54 15.40 -8.30 4.79
C ALA A 54 14.96 -8.83 3.41
N PRO A 55 15.87 -8.97 2.43
CA PRO A 55 15.58 -9.72 1.20
C PRO A 55 15.00 -11.11 1.52
N SER A 56 13.94 -11.50 0.81
CA SER A 56 13.15 -12.73 1.07
C SER A 56 12.47 -12.81 2.45
N GLY A 57 12.54 -11.75 3.26
CA GLY A 57 11.93 -11.69 4.59
C GLY A 57 10.43 -11.51 4.51
N THR A 58 9.73 -11.97 5.54
CA THR A 58 8.29 -11.81 5.72
C THR A 58 7.96 -11.23 7.09
N PHE A 59 6.81 -10.55 7.19
CA PHE A 59 6.30 -10.00 8.45
C PHE A 59 4.78 -9.97 8.41
N ASN A 60 4.13 -10.40 9.50
CA ASN A 60 2.67 -10.34 9.62
C ASN A 60 2.26 -9.27 10.63
N LEU A 61 1.32 -8.42 10.24
CA LEU A 61 0.74 -7.38 11.07
C LEU A 61 -0.77 -7.60 11.17
N ALA A 62 -1.29 -7.77 12.38
CA ALA A 62 -2.73 -7.91 12.59
C ALA A 62 -3.44 -6.58 12.31
N ALA A 63 -4.60 -6.64 11.64
CA ALA A 63 -5.52 -5.52 11.61
C ALA A 63 -6.19 -5.34 12.99
N PRO A 64 -6.78 -4.17 13.28
CA PRO A 64 -7.51 -3.96 14.52
C PRO A 64 -8.66 -4.94 14.69
N SER A 65 -8.92 -5.36 15.93
CA SER A 65 -10.00 -6.29 16.29
C SER A 65 -11.41 -5.72 16.01
N SER A 66 -11.54 -4.43 15.74
CA SER A 66 -12.80 -3.80 15.31
C SER A 66 -13.27 -4.27 13.93
N GLY A 67 -12.41 -4.91 13.13
CA GLY A 67 -12.71 -5.35 11.76
C GLY A 67 -12.69 -4.21 10.73
N SER A 68 -12.95 -2.96 11.15
CA SER A 68 -12.76 -1.78 10.30
C SER A 68 -11.38 -1.14 10.49
N TRP A 69 -10.70 -0.84 9.39
CA TRP A 69 -9.47 -0.06 9.39
C TRP A 69 -9.20 0.54 8.00
N SER A 70 -8.71 1.76 7.96
CA SER A 70 -8.21 2.41 6.75
C SER A 70 -6.79 2.90 6.97
N GLY A 71 -5.97 2.85 5.94
CA GLY A 71 -4.62 3.38 5.99
C GLY A 71 -3.79 3.00 4.76
N THR A 72 -2.51 3.29 4.86
CA THR A 72 -1.55 3.08 3.78
C THR A 72 -0.27 2.42 4.28
N PHE A 73 0.35 1.66 3.39
CA PHE A 73 1.67 1.05 3.57
C PHE A 73 2.61 1.49 2.44
N TRP A 74 3.90 1.59 2.76
CA TRP A 74 4.94 1.89 1.78
C TRP A 74 6.27 1.27 2.17
N ALA A 75 7.20 1.14 1.22
CA ALA A 75 8.57 0.73 1.47
C ALA A 75 9.52 1.93 1.41
N ARG A 76 10.38 2.06 2.42
CA ARG A 76 11.53 2.98 2.42
C ARG A 76 12.79 2.25 1.98
N THR A 77 13.68 2.94 1.26
CA THR A 77 14.94 2.38 0.75
C THR A 77 16.13 3.27 1.06
N GLY A 78 17.33 2.67 1.06
CA GLY A 78 18.58 3.39 1.33
C GLY A 78 18.61 3.99 2.73
N CYS A 79 18.15 3.24 3.72
CA CYS A 79 18.06 3.74 5.09
C CYS A 79 19.31 3.47 5.91
N SER A 80 19.64 4.41 6.79
CA SER A 80 20.78 4.31 7.72
C SER A 80 20.54 5.12 8.99
N VAL A 81 21.20 4.72 10.07
CA VAL A 81 21.31 5.53 11.29
C VAL A 81 22.55 6.40 11.15
N ASP A 82 22.36 7.71 11.24
CA ASP A 82 23.47 8.65 11.33
C ASP A 82 24.20 8.44 12.67
N SER A 83 25.48 8.10 12.62
CA SER A 83 26.25 7.73 13.82
C SER A 83 26.53 8.91 14.76
N SER A 84 26.42 10.15 14.28
CA SER A 84 26.67 11.36 15.08
C SER A 84 25.43 11.85 15.83
N THR A 85 24.25 11.64 15.24
CA THR A 85 22.95 12.11 15.77
C THR A 85 22.07 10.98 16.29
N GLY A 86 22.36 9.73 15.94
CA GLY A 86 21.52 8.57 16.20
C GLY A 86 20.23 8.55 15.37
N ARG A 87 20.08 9.47 14.40
CA ARG A 87 18.84 9.64 13.64
C ARG A 87 18.75 8.63 12.49
N PHE A 88 17.65 7.89 12.43
CA PHE A 88 17.33 7.04 11.30
C PHE A 88 16.73 7.88 10.15
N THR A 89 17.28 7.72 8.94
CA THR A 89 16.80 8.40 7.73
C THR A 89 16.88 7.48 6.51
N CYS A 90 16.02 7.71 5.53
CA CYS A 90 15.96 6.95 4.28
C CYS A 90 16.11 7.84 3.04
N ALA A 91 16.72 7.29 1.99
CA ALA A 91 16.90 7.98 0.71
C ALA A 91 15.56 8.18 -0.03
N THR A 92 14.61 7.24 0.10
CA THR A 92 13.27 7.37 -0.47
C THR A 92 12.18 7.06 0.57
N ALA A 93 11.05 7.75 0.43
CA ALA A 93 9.83 7.57 1.24
C ALA A 93 10.01 7.71 2.76
N ASP A 94 11.04 8.42 3.21
CA ASP A 94 11.30 8.68 4.63
C ASP A 94 10.08 9.33 5.31
N CYS A 95 9.75 8.91 6.53
CA CYS A 95 8.61 9.46 7.27
C CYS A 95 9.00 10.55 8.28
N GLY A 96 10.28 10.94 8.33
CA GLY A 96 10.76 12.09 9.09
C GLY A 96 10.73 11.95 10.60
N SER A 97 10.36 10.79 11.14
CA SER A 97 10.34 10.52 12.59
C SER A 97 11.73 10.54 13.21
N GLY A 98 12.77 10.17 12.43
CA GLY A 98 14.11 9.94 12.95
C GLY A 98 14.31 8.54 13.55
N ASP A 99 13.32 7.65 13.41
CA ASP A 99 13.34 6.26 13.87
C ASP A 99 12.78 5.32 12.77
N VAL A 100 12.97 4.01 12.94
CA VAL A 100 12.30 2.98 12.14
C VAL A 100 10.79 3.11 12.26
N SER A 101 10.25 3.44 13.44
CA SER A 101 8.83 3.74 13.63
C SER A 101 8.44 5.04 12.92
N CYS A 102 7.26 5.11 12.31
CA CYS A 102 6.79 6.33 11.65
C CYS A 102 5.84 7.18 12.51
N ASP A 103 5.29 6.62 13.59
CA ASP A 103 4.57 7.32 14.66
C ASP A 103 3.52 8.32 14.16
N GLY A 104 2.67 7.86 13.23
CA GLY A 104 1.59 8.67 12.64
C GLY A 104 2.04 9.67 11.57
N ARG A 105 3.30 9.61 11.13
CA ARG A 105 3.82 10.41 10.02
C ARG A 105 3.73 9.65 8.71
N GLY A 106 3.37 10.37 7.65
CA GLY A 106 3.34 9.84 6.29
C GLY A 106 4.71 9.90 5.58
N PRO A 107 4.85 9.21 4.44
CA PRO A 107 6.06 9.24 3.63
C PRO A 107 6.30 10.60 2.96
N SER A 108 7.57 10.94 2.78
CA SER A 108 7.99 11.99 1.85
C SER A 108 8.00 11.45 0.41
N PRO A 109 7.26 12.06 -0.54
CA PRO A 109 7.30 11.65 -1.94
C PRO A 109 8.69 11.84 -2.59
N PRO A 110 9.04 11.07 -3.64
CA PRO A 110 8.20 10.07 -4.31
C PRO A 110 8.05 8.75 -3.55
N VAL A 111 6.86 8.17 -3.61
CA VAL A 111 6.52 6.94 -2.90
C VAL A 111 5.43 6.16 -3.63
N THR A 112 5.63 4.86 -3.80
CA THR A 112 4.56 3.93 -4.19
C THR A 112 3.74 3.59 -2.94
N LEU A 113 2.43 3.83 -2.98
CA LEU A 113 1.53 3.54 -1.86
C LEU A 113 0.74 2.26 -2.12
N VAL A 114 0.46 1.52 -1.05
CA VAL A 114 -0.60 0.53 -0.98
C VAL A 114 -1.67 1.09 -0.05
N GLU A 115 -2.89 1.26 -0.54
CA GLU A 115 -3.99 1.83 0.23
C GLU A 115 -5.02 0.73 0.51
N VAL A 116 -5.52 0.67 1.74
CA VAL A 116 -6.51 -0.33 2.16
C VAL A 116 -7.58 0.32 3.03
N THR A 117 -8.83 -0.06 2.80
CA THR A 117 -9.97 0.20 3.65
C THR A 117 -10.71 -1.11 3.89
N LEU A 118 -10.59 -1.65 5.10
CA LEU A 118 -11.32 -2.79 5.61
C LEU A 118 -12.71 -2.36 6.07
N ALA A 119 -13.73 -3.06 5.59
CA ALA A 119 -15.11 -2.82 5.90
C ALA A 119 -15.43 -3.29 7.33
N GLY A 120 -16.06 -2.42 8.12
CA GLY A 120 -16.50 -2.79 9.46
C GLY A 120 -17.63 -3.83 9.47
N PRO A 121 -17.87 -4.50 10.60
CA PRO A 121 -19.00 -5.41 10.76
C PRO A 121 -20.33 -4.74 10.36
N GLY A 122 -21.16 -5.45 9.59
CA GLY A 122 -22.47 -4.95 9.14
C GLY A 122 -22.44 -4.01 7.92
N SER A 123 -21.28 -3.67 7.36
CA SER A 123 -21.14 -2.84 6.15
C SER A 123 -21.25 -3.63 4.82
N GLY A 124 -21.65 -4.90 4.89
CA GLY A 124 -21.60 -5.82 3.75
C GLY A 124 -20.20 -6.41 3.49
N GLY A 125 -19.21 -6.10 4.33
CA GLY A 125 -17.89 -6.73 4.32
C GLY A 125 -17.05 -6.42 3.08
N ARG A 126 -17.36 -5.33 2.37
CA ARG A 126 -16.67 -4.94 1.13
C ARG A 126 -15.48 -4.06 1.47
N ASP A 127 -14.31 -4.66 1.40
CA ASP A 127 -13.05 -3.95 1.50
C ASP A 127 -12.71 -3.28 0.17
N PHE A 128 -11.92 -2.22 0.25
CA PHE A 128 -11.32 -1.51 -0.88
C PHE A 128 -9.81 -1.51 -0.73
N TYR A 129 -9.10 -1.70 -1.82
CA TYR A 129 -7.64 -1.65 -1.82
C TYR A 129 -7.11 -1.30 -3.20
N ASP A 130 -5.88 -0.80 -3.21
CA ASP A 130 -5.21 -0.40 -4.45
C ASP A 130 -3.69 -0.22 -4.27
N VAL A 131 -3.03 -0.02 -5.41
CA VAL A 131 -1.68 0.53 -5.49
C VAL A 131 -1.77 1.90 -6.11
N SER A 132 -1.08 2.89 -5.55
CA SER A 132 -1.19 4.29 -5.96
C SER A 132 0.17 4.90 -6.25
N LEU A 133 0.25 5.55 -7.42
CA LEU A 133 1.41 6.31 -7.92
C LEU A 133 1.11 7.81 -7.97
N VAL A 134 0.04 8.25 -7.30
CA VAL A 134 -0.34 9.67 -7.18
C VAL A 134 0.80 10.49 -6.57
N ASP A 135 1.51 9.90 -5.59
CA ASP A 135 2.71 10.43 -4.97
C ASP A 135 4.02 9.90 -5.58
N GLY A 136 3.95 9.42 -6.82
CA GLY A 136 5.11 8.93 -7.57
C GLY A 136 5.42 7.46 -7.31
N PHE A 137 6.67 7.09 -7.53
CA PHE A 137 7.12 5.71 -7.49
C PHE A 137 8.51 5.61 -6.87
N ASN A 138 8.73 4.63 -6.00
CA ASN A 138 10.08 4.26 -5.54
C ASN A 138 10.34 2.75 -5.57
N VAL A 139 9.36 1.92 -5.18
CA VAL A 139 9.50 0.46 -5.13
C VAL A 139 8.29 -0.19 -5.84
N PRO A 140 8.49 -1.20 -6.70
CA PRO A 140 7.39 -1.97 -7.25
C PRO A 140 6.65 -2.74 -6.14
N VAL A 141 5.33 -2.79 -6.18
CA VAL A 141 4.52 -3.43 -5.14
C VAL A 141 3.28 -4.11 -5.72
N ARG A 142 2.84 -5.18 -5.06
CA ARG A 142 1.55 -5.83 -5.27
C ARG A 142 0.83 -5.93 -3.94
N ILE A 143 -0.48 -5.74 -3.95
CA ILE A 143 -1.39 -6.19 -2.90
C ILE A 143 -2.33 -7.25 -3.48
N SER A 144 -2.53 -8.35 -2.77
CA SER A 144 -3.48 -9.39 -3.13
C SER A 144 -4.32 -9.81 -1.93
N PRO A 145 -5.64 -9.88 -2.03
CA PRO A 145 -6.43 -10.54 -1.00
C PRO A 145 -6.12 -12.05 -1.00
N SER A 146 -6.14 -12.62 0.19
CA SER A 146 -6.04 -14.06 0.45
C SER A 146 -7.41 -14.56 0.90
N GLY A 147 -7.99 -15.47 0.10
CA GLY A 147 -9.40 -15.85 0.25
C GLY A 147 -10.35 -14.80 -0.31
N GLY A 148 -11.59 -14.80 0.19
CA GLY A 148 -12.67 -13.94 -0.33
C GLY A 148 -13.26 -14.43 -1.65
N SER A 149 -14.50 -14.04 -1.90
CA SER A 149 -15.23 -14.47 -3.10
C SER A 149 -16.27 -13.46 -3.61
N GLY A 150 -16.55 -12.39 -2.87
CA GLY A 150 -17.40 -11.30 -3.35
C GLY A 150 -16.58 -10.10 -3.83
N GLY A 151 -16.96 -9.49 -4.94
CA GLY A 151 -16.14 -8.46 -5.60
C GLY A 151 -15.25 -9.08 -6.68
N ASP A 152 -14.16 -8.38 -7.05
CA ASP A 152 -13.20 -8.92 -8.01
C ASP A 152 -12.09 -9.72 -7.32
N CYS A 153 -11.72 -9.36 -6.09
CA CYS A 153 -10.68 -10.02 -5.29
C CYS A 153 -9.38 -10.27 -6.09
N ARG A 154 -9.08 -9.39 -7.04
CA ARG A 154 -7.89 -9.49 -7.90
C ARG A 154 -6.74 -8.74 -7.26
N SER A 155 -5.51 -9.12 -7.59
CA SER A 155 -4.36 -8.35 -7.13
C SER A 155 -4.31 -6.97 -7.81
N ALA A 156 -4.04 -5.93 -7.02
CA ALA A 156 -3.61 -4.62 -7.53
C ALA A 156 -2.08 -4.57 -7.53
N ALA A 157 -1.46 -4.08 -8.60
CA ALA A 157 -0.01 -4.12 -8.73
C ALA A 157 0.56 -2.97 -9.56
N CYS A 158 1.72 -2.48 -9.12
CA CYS A 158 2.67 -1.80 -9.96
C CYS A 158 3.99 -2.59 -9.94
N ALA A 159 4.14 -3.49 -10.90
CA ALA A 159 5.32 -4.35 -11.05
C ALA A 159 6.24 -3.94 -12.22
N GLY A 160 5.84 -2.94 -13.01
CA GLY A 160 6.63 -2.44 -14.14
C GLY A 160 7.84 -1.61 -13.71
N ASP A 161 8.82 -1.48 -14.62
CA ASP A 161 10.00 -0.63 -14.42
C ASP A 161 9.67 0.86 -14.67
N VAL A 162 9.01 1.48 -13.70
CA VAL A 162 8.66 2.91 -13.76
C VAL A 162 9.92 3.79 -13.78
N ASN A 163 11.01 3.38 -13.10
CA ASN A 163 12.26 4.13 -13.09
C ASN A 163 12.91 4.17 -14.48
N GLY A 164 12.84 3.07 -15.24
CA GLY A 164 13.34 2.96 -16.62
C GLY A 164 12.61 3.86 -17.62
N VAL A 165 11.30 4.09 -17.41
CA VAL A 165 10.48 4.97 -18.28
C VAL A 165 10.25 6.37 -17.69
N CYS A 166 10.84 6.68 -16.53
CA CYS A 166 10.62 7.94 -15.84
C CYS A 166 11.06 9.15 -16.70
N PRO A 167 10.20 10.14 -16.94
CA PRO A 167 10.55 11.37 -17.65
C PRO A 167 11.71 12.10 -16.97
N ALA A 168 12.60 12.72 -17.76
CA ALA A 168 13.87 13.25 -17.25
C ALA A 168 13.71 14.28 -16.13
N ASP A 169 12.67 15.10 -16.21
CA ASP A 169 12.26 16.12 -15.25
C ASP A 169 11.60 15.57 -13.97
N LEU A 170 11.24 14.30 -13.94
CA LEU A 170 10.63 13.62 -12.79
C LEU A 170 11.59 12.67 -12.05
N ARG A 171 12.78 12.41 -12.60
CA ARG A 171 13.75 11.46 -12.04
C ARG A 171 14.31 11.94 -10.71
N VAL A 172 14.41 11.01 -9.74
CA VAL A 172 15.29 11.13 -8.58
C VAL A 172 16.52 10.29 -8.84
N VAL A 173 17.68 10.93 -8.90
CA VAL A 173 18.95 10.29 -9.29
C VAL A 173 19.85 10.13 -8.07
N ALA A 174 20.40 8.93 -7.90
CA ALA A 174 21.48 8.62 -6.97
C ALA A 174 22.70 8.06 -7.74
N ALA A 175 23.76 7.71 -7.03
CA ALA A 175 24.96 7.13 -7.64
C ALA A 175 24.67 5.84 -8.43
N SER A 176 23.62 5.09 -8.06
CA SER A 176 23.17 3.87 -8.73
C SER A 176 22.21 4.10 -9.91
N GLY A 177 21.94 5.36 -10.29
CA GLY A 177 21.01 5.72 -11.37
C GLY A 177 19.69 6.30 -10.86
N VAL A 178 18.61 6.12 -11.62
CA VAL A 178 17.25 6.58 -11.23
C VAL A 178 16.71 5.66 -10.15
N VAL A 179 16.53 6.19 -8.94
CA VAL A 179 16.09 5.43 -7.76
C VAL A 179 14.61 5.62 -7.43
N ALA A 180 13.99 6.67 -7.96
CA ALA A 180 12.56 6.94 -7.82
C ALA A 180 12.09 7.90 -8.93
N CYS A 181 10.78 7.98 -9.11
CA CYS A 181 10.12 8.86 -10.08
C CYS A 181 9.04 9.70 -9.39
N ARG A 182 9.16 11.03 -9.45
CA ARG A 182 8.14 11.97 -8.93
C ARG A 182 6.88 11.90 -9.76
N SER A 183 5.70 12.04 -9.14
CA SER A 183 4.52 12.40 -9.93
C SER A 183 4.64 13.85 -10.42
N ALA A 184 3.87 14.20 -11.44
CA ALA A 184 3.79 15.58 -11.91
C ALA A 184 3.28 16.53 -10.82
N CYS A 185 2.39 16.07 -9.92
CA CYS A 185 1.95 16.87 -8.79
C CYS A 185 3.13 17.19 -7.85
N ASN A 186 3.93 16.17 -7.48
CA ASN A 186 5.07 16.40 -6.58
C ASN A 186 6.15 17.28 -7.21
N ALA A 187 6.30 17.26 -8.54
CA ALA A 187 7.29 18.07 -9.25
C ALA A 187 6.85 19.52 -9.47
N TYR A 188 5.62 19.75 -9.94
CA TYR A 188 5.18 21.07 -10.40
C TYR A 188 4.22 21.77 -9.44
N ARG A 189 3.57 21.02 -8.53
CA ARG A 189 2.59 21.54 -7.56
C ARG A 189 1.44 22.35 -8.20
N SER A 190 1.15 22.09 -9.48
CA SER A 190 0.11 22.81 -10.21
C SER A 190 -1.27 22.20 -9.91
N ALA A 191 -2.30 23.05 -9.94
CA ALA A 191 -3.68 22.61 -9.75
C ALA A 191 -4.08 21.50 -10.75
N ARG A 192 -3.60 21.59 -11.99
CA ARG A 192 -3.85 20.61 -13.05
C ARG A 192 -3.32 19.22 -12.73
N TYR A 193 -2.13 19.12 -12.16
CA TYR A 193 -1.50 17.83 -11.85
C TYR A 193 -1.91 17.28 -10.49
N CYS A 194 -2.22 18.16 -9.54
CA CYS A 194 -2.65 17.79 -8.19
C CYS A 194 -4.17 17.64 -8.05
N CYS A 195 -4.94 17.89 -9.12
CA CYS A 195 -6.40 17.87 -9.11
C CYS A 195 -7.01 18.72 -7.98
N THR A 196 -6.56 19.97 -7.86
CA THR A 196 -7.06 20.91 -6.85
C THR A 196 -7.71 22.14 -7.49
N GLY A 197 -8.44 22.92 -6.70
CA GLY A 197 -9.09 24.14 -7.18
C GLY A 197 -10.09 23.85 -8.30
N GLU A 198 -9.94 24.50 -9.46
CA GLU A 198 -10.78 24.27 -10.64
C GLU A 198 -10.71 22.82 -11.17
N TYR A 199 -9.65 22.09 -10.85
CA TYR A 199 -9.45 20.68 -11.19
C TYR A 199 -9.90 19.73 -10.05
N GLY A 200 -10.61 20.23 -9.03
CA GLY A 200 -11.03 19.45 -7.86
C GLY A 200 -12.18 18.46 -8.09
N SER A 201 -12.40 18.03 -9.33
CA SER A 201 -13.41 17.01 -9.65
C SER A 201 -12.93 16.09 -10.78
N PRO A 202 -13.43 14.83 -10.84
CA PRO A 202 -13.10 13.91 -11.93
C PRO A 202 -13.41 14.48 -13.33
N ALA A 203 -14.49 15.26 -13.45
CA ALA A 203 -14.88 15.90 -14.70
C ALA A 203 -13.87 16.97 -15.17
N ALA A 204 -13.20 17.64 -14.23
CA ALA A 204 -12.26 18.72 -14.54
C ALA A 204 -10.80 18.24 -14.63
N CYS A 205 -10.41 17.20 -13.88
CA CYS A 205 -9.04 16.68 -13.86
C CYS A 205 -8.93 15.35 -14.60
N GLY A 206 -8.69 15.41 -15.91
CA GLY A 206 -8.42 14.22 -16.73
C GLY A 206 -6.95 13.75 -16.65
N PRO A 207 -6.61 12.62 -17.31
CA PRO A 207 -5.23 12.16 -17.43
C PRO A 207 -4.33 13.18 -18.14
N THR A 208 -3.01 13.07 -17.93
CA THR A 208 -1.96 13.90 -18.54
C THR A 208 -0.91 13.02 -19.20
N SER A 209 -0.02 13.62 -20.01
CA SER A 209 1.12 12.88 -20.58
C SER A 209 1.98 12.24 -19.47
N TYR A 210 2.15 12.92 -18.33
CA TYR A 210 2.88 12.35 -17.19
C TYR A 210 2.14 11.18 -16.55
N SER A 211 0.84 11.32 -16.22
CA SER A 211 0.10 10.21 -15.59
C SER A 211 0.01 8.98 -16.52
N GLN A 212 -0.07 9.20 -17.84
CA GLN A 212 -0.06 8.11 -18.82
C GLN A 212 1.25 7.30 -18.83
N VAL A 213 2.39 7.88 -18.46
CA VAL A 213 3.65 7.13 -18.29
C VAL A 213 3.51 6.12 -17.15
N PHE A 214 3.03 6.57 -15.99
CA PHE A 214 2.77 5.70 -14.84
C PHE A 214 1.74 4.63 -15.17
N LYS A 215 0.65 5.01 -15.86
CA LYS A 215 -0.41 4.08 -16.23
C LYS A 215 0.04 3.00 -17.21
N SER A 216 0.90 3.36 -18.16
CA SER A 216 1.43 2.42 -19.14
C SER A 216 2.35 1.39 -18.48
N ALA A 217 3.15 1.80 -17.50
CA ALA A 217 4.01 0.90 -16.74
C ALA A 217 3.21 0.05 -15.73
N CYS A 218 2.14 0.60 -15.17
CA CYS A 218 1.35 -0.03 -14.11
C CYS A 218 -0.16 0.16 -14.34
N PRO A 219 -0.78 -0.62 -15.24
CA PRO A 219 -2.19 -0.43 -15.64
C PRO A 219 -3.20 -0.64 -14.50
N ALA A 220 -2.84 -1.43 -13.49
CA ALA A 220 -3.67 -1.75 -12.32
C ALA A 220 -3.44 -0.82 -11.12
N ALA A 221 -2.64 0.24 -11.27
CA ALA A 221 -2.36 1.22 -10.22
C ALA A 221 -2.97 2.59 -10.58
N TYR A 222 -3.28 3.38 -9.55
CA TYR A 222 -3.67 4.78 -9.74
C TYR A 222 -2.48 5.55 -10.30
N SER A 223 -2.68 6.22 -11.42
CA SER A 223 -1.67 7.08 -12.04
C SER A 223 -1.86 8.57 -11.74
N TYR A 224 -3.04 8.96 -11.27
CA TYR A 224 -3.42 10.30 -10.79
C TYR A 224 -4.68 10.21 -9.92
N ALA A 225 -5.08 11.31 -9.28
CA ALA A 225 -6.05 11.32 -8.18
C ALA A 225 -7.48 10.81 -8.52
N TYR A 226 -7.90 10.78 -9.78
CA TYR A 226 -9.23 10.30 -10.18
C TYR A 226 -9.18 9.13 -11.18
N ASP A 227 -8.14 8.30 -11.09
CA ASP A 227 -7.96 7.09 -11.92
C ASP A 227 -8.74 5.87 -11.39
N ASP A 228 -10.01 6.05 -11.01
CA ASP A 228 -10.77 5.03 -10.25
C ASP A 228 -11.09 3.78 -11.09
N ALA A 229 -11.52 3.97 -12.33
CA ALA A 229 -12.19 2.94 -13.14
C ALA A 229 -11.36 1.65 -13.38
N SER A 230 -10.04 1.73 -13.24
CA SER A 230 -9.13 0.59 -13.43
C SER A 230 -8.18 0.35 -12.26
N SER A 231 -8.32 1.12 -11.17
CA SER A 231 -7.32 1.15 -10.10
C SER A 231 -7.91 0.90 -8.71
N THR A 232 -9.23 1.00 -8.54
CA THR A 232 -9.91 0.57 -7.30
C THR A 232 -10.29 -0.90 -7.37
N PHE A 233 -9.88 -1.69 -6.37
CA PHE A 233 -10.22 -3.11 -6.27
C PHE A 233 -11.07 -3.35 -5.03
N THR A 234 -11.90 -4.38 -5.06
CA THR A 234 -12.78 -4.72 -3.94
C THR A 234 -12.76 -6.20 -3.63
N CYS A 235 -12.87 -6.55 -2.34
CA CYS A 235 -13.00 -7.94 -1.95
C CYS A 235 -13.90 -8.08 -0.72
N VAL A 236 -14.66 -9.16 -0.68
CA VAL A 236 -15.53 -9.54 0.44
C VAL A 236 -15.07 -10.89 0.95
N GLY A 237 -14.78 -10.95 2.24
CA GLY A 237 -14.38 -12.18 2.95
C GLY A 237 -12.91 -12.56 2.79
N ALA A 238 -12.03 -11.60 2.47
CA ALA A 238 -10.60 -11.83 2.52
C ALA A 238 -10.15 -12.05 3.97
N SER A 239 -9.37 -13.10 4.23
CA SER A 239 -8.81 -13.37 5.56
C SER A 239 -7.50 -12.60 5.82
N SER A 240 -6.82 -12.19 4.76
CA SER A 240 -5.60 -11.39 4.82
C SER A 240 -5.35 -10.66 3.50
N TYR A 241 -4.47 -9.67 3.55
CA TYR A 241 -3.94 -8.97 2.39
C TYR A 241 -2.43 -9.17 2.32
N ASP A 242 -1.95 -9.77 1.23
CA ASP A 242 -0.54 -10.01 0.97
C ASP A 242 0.05 -8.82 0.21
N VAL A 243 0.96 -8.09 0.87
CA VAL A 243 1.74 -6.98 0.31
C VAL A 243 3.14 -7.49 -0.05
N THR A 244 3.45 -7.52 -1.34
CA THR A 244 4.75 -7.98 -1.84
C THR A 244 5.50 -6.83 -2.48
N PHE A 245 6.66 -6.48 -1.94
CA PHE A 245 7.61 -5.54 -2.57
C PHE A 245 8.48 -6.28 -3.59
N CYS A 246 8.78 -5.63 -4.71
CA CYS A 246 9.41 -6.23 -5.90
C CYS A 246 8.78 -7.59 -6.27
N PRO A 247 7.47 -7.61 -6.53
CA PRO A 247 6.78 -8.83 -6.90
C PRO A 247 7.43 -9.48 -8.13
N ARG A 248 7.60 -10.80 -8.11
CA ARG A 248 7.97 -11.55 -9.33
C ARG A 248 6.88 -11.38 -10.38
N ALA A 249 7.30 -11.17 -11.63
CA ALA A 249 6.42 -11.15 -12.80
C ALA A 249 5.75 -12.51 -13.02
#